data_AF-A0A4Q7ASP1-F1
#
_entry.id   AF-A0A4Q7ASP1-F1
#
_cell.length_a   1.000
_cell.length_b   1.000
_cell.length_c   1.000
_cell.angle_alpha   90.00
_cell.angle_beta   90.00
_cell.angle_gamma   90.00
#
_symmetry.space_group_name_H-M   'P 1'
#
loop_
_entity.id
_entity.type
_entity.pdbx_description
1 polymer ?
#
loop_
_entity_poly.entity_id
_entity_poly.type
_entity_poly.pdbx_seq_one_letter_code
_entity_poly.pdbx_strand_id
1 'polypeptide(L)'
;MSPQPVQLKLQNIDILQRRQRSLIIQQHRQKWIAYCAHQAKSIPSFCEKNIQPKIIHLEGIVLKRSLMNYKNTPQDMFIRKIQFTKHLPEQEIITYAADAKDFAAWQKTVYMPLYLLRMLCLINLIWLGSLPLRKPPNSSSA
;
A
#
# COMPACT_ATOMS: atom_id res chain seq x y z
N MET A 1 11.23 4.17 -9.06
CA MET A 1 11.69 3.61 -7.78
C MET A 1 11.29 2.14 -7.74
N SER A 2 12.26 1.23 -7.63
CA SER A 2 11.97 -0.20 -7.50
C SER A 2 11.38 -0.48 -6.11
N PRO A 3 10.32 -1.30 -5.97
CA PRO A 3 9.80 -1.73 -4.68
C PRO A 3 10.91 -2.44 -3.89
N GLN A 4 11.12 -2.06 -2.63
CA GLN A 4 12.11 -2.73 -1.79
C GLN A 4 11.43 -3.85 -1.00
N PRO A 5 11.89 -5.10 -1.09
CA PRO A 5 11.43 -6.15 -0.21
C PRO A 5 11.88 -5.82 1.21
N VAL A 6 10.95 -5.89 2.16
CA VAL A 6 11.23 -5.69 3.58
C VAL A 6 11.00 -7.03 4.27
N GLN A 7 12.11 -7.64 4.72
CA GLN A 7 12.04 -8.78 5.61
C GLN A 7 11.93 -8.27 7.05
N LEU A 8 10.80 -8.51 7.69
CA LEU A 8 10.57 -8.11 9.07
C LEU A 8 11.02 -9.25 9.98
N LYS A 9 12.06 -9.02 10.78
CA LYS A 9 12.42 -9.95 11.87
C LYS A 9 11.37 -9.85 12.96
N LEU A 10 10.84 -11.00 13.39
CA LEU A 10 9.65 -11.16 14.23
C LEU A 10 9.69 -10.51 15.64
N GLN A 11 10.85 -10.03 16.08
CA GLN A 11 10.96 -9.40 17.39
C GLN A 11 10.29 -8.03 17.35
N ASN A 12 9.25 -7.85 18.17
CA ASN A 12 8.47 -6.62 18.36
C ASN A 12 7.61 -6.20 17.15
N ILE A 13 6.87 -7.14 16.57
CA ILE A 13 5.83 -6.82 15.58
C ILE A 13 4.46 -6.80 16.27
N ASP A 14 3.89 -5.62 16.43
CA ASP A 14 2.50 -5.47 16.84
C ASP A 14 1.60 -5.49 15.60
N ILE A 15 0.64 -6.42 15.60
CA ILE A 15 -0.32 -6.57 14.51
C ILE A 15 -1.70 -6.18 15.02
N LEU A 16 -2.12 -4.98 14.65
CA LEU A 16 -3.44 -4.47 14.98
C LEU A 16 -4.36 -4.68 13.78
N GLN A 17 -5.35 -5.56 13.95
CA GLN A 17 -6.44 -5.73 12.99
C GLN A 17 -7.45 -4.60 13.18
N ARG A 18 -7.48 -3.66 12.24
CA ARG A 18 -8.42 -2.52 12.30
C ARG A 18 -9.60 -2.79 11.36
N ARG A 19 -10.82 -2.86 11.93
CA ARG A 19 -12.11 -2.97 11.22
C ARG A 19 -12.14 -4.02 10.08
N GLN A 20 -11.64 -5.24 10.30
CA GLN A 20 -11.66 -6.38 9.35
C GLN A 20 -11.08 -6.10 7.94
N ARG A 21 -10.47 -4.95 7.69
CA ARG A 21 -10.08 -4.50 6.34
C ARG A 21 -8.59 -4.23 6.17
N SER A 22 -7.84 -4.12 7.27
CA SER A 22 -6.41 -3.84 7.24
C SER A 22 -5.65 -4.47 8.41
N LEU A 23 -4.44 -4.93 8.12
CA LEU A 23 -3.43 -5.29 9.10
C LEU A 23 -2.44 -4.14 9.25
N ILE A 24 -2.34 -3.59 10.45
CA ILE A 24 -1.30 -2.62 10.79
C ILE A 24 -0.15 -3.40 11.38
N ILE A 25 1.00 -3.34 10.75
CA ILE A 25 2.23 -4.00 11.17
C ILE A 25 3.13 -2.90 11.70
N GLN A 26 3.48 -2.96 12.98
CA GLN A 26 4.34 -1.96 13.60
C GLN A 26 5.62 -2.64 14.08
N GLN A 27 6.77 -2.11 13.66
CA GLN A 27 8.08 -2.50 14.19
C GLN A 27 8.86 -1.24 14.59
N HIS A 28 9.15 -1.12 15.88
CA HIS A 28 9.75 0.09 16.46
C HIS A 28 8.96 1.37 16.09
N ARG A 29 9.58 2.27 15.30
CA ARG A 29 8.99 3.54 14.83
C ARG A 29 8.34 3.43 13.46
N GLN A 30 8.50 2.31 12.77
CA GLN A 30 7.96 2.11 11.43
C GLN A 30 6.59 1.44 11.52
N LYS A 31 5.65 1.97 10.74
CA LYS A 31 4.29 1.46 10.62
C LYS A 31 4.02 1.14 9.17
N TRP A 32 3.48 -0.04 8.94
CA TRP A 32 3.04 -0.49 7.63
C TRP A 32 1.58 -0.89 7.68
N ILE A 33 0.87 -0.65 6.59
CA ILE A 33 -0.54 -1.00 6.46
C ILE A 33 -0.68 -1.95 5.29
N ALA A 34 -1.16 -3.15 5.56
CA ALA A 34 -1.58 -4.10 4.56
C ALA A 34 -3.12 -4.11 4.49
N TYR A 35 -3.69 -3.55 3.42
CA TYR A 35 -5.12 -3.58 3.18
C TYR A 35 -5.55 -4.93 2.63
N CYS A 36 -6.31 -5.69 3.41
CA CYS A 36 -6.64 -7.09 3.11
C CYS A 36 -7.40 -7.25 1.79
N ALA A 37 -8.30 -6.30 1.48
CA ALA A 37 -9.06 -6.27 0.23
C ALA A 37 -8.19 -6.15 -1.04
N HIS A 38 -6.93 -5.76 -0.90
CA HIS A 38 -6.01 -5.60 -2.02
C HIS A 38 -4.94 -6.69 -2.06
N GLN A 39 -4.88 -7.57 -1.07
CA GLN A 39 -3.89 -8.65 -1.01
C GLN A 39 -4.29 -9.85 -1.88
N ALA A 40 -3.35 -10.79 -2.07
CA ALA A 40 -3.61 -12.08 -2.69
C ALA A 40 -4.81 -12.78 -2.04
N LYS A 41 -5.60 -13.53 -2.82
CA LYS A 41 -6.89 -14.14 -2.42
C LYS A 41 -6.85 -14.94 -1.11
N SER A 42 -5.69 -15.43 -0.72
CA SER A 42 -5.47 -16.19 0.50
C SER A 42 -5.47 -15.35 1.79
N ILE A 43 -5.10 -14.07 1.70
CA ILE A 43 -4.93 -13.16 2.85
C ILE A 43 -6.24 -12.52 3.35
N PRO A 44 -7.25 -12.19 2.51
CA PRO A 44 -8.56 -11.78 3.00
C PRO A 44 -9.16 -12.74 4.03
N SER A 45 -9.01 -14.05 3.82
CA SER A 45 -9.52 -15.08 4.74
C SER A 45 -8.87 -15.05 6.14
N PHE A 46 -7.64 -14.52 6.22
CA PHE A 46 -6.94 -14.25 7.47
C PHE A 46 -7.50 -13.01 8.18
N CYS A 47 -7.85 -11.97 7.43
CA CYS A 47 -8.39 -10.72 7.99
C CYS A 47 -9.88 -10.78 8.38
N GLU A 48 -10.61 -11.77 7.90
CA GLU A 48 -12.01 -12.01 8.27
C GLU A 48 -12.12 -12.77 9.60
N LYS A 49 -11.14 -13.63 9.91
CA LYS A 49 -11.12 -14.37 11.16
C LYS A 49 -10.82 -13.40 12.31
N ASN A 50 -11.79 -13.21 13.20
CA ASN A 50 -11.68 -12.39 14.41
C ASN A 50 -10.83 -13.07 15.51
N ILE A 51 -9.92 -13.95 15.10
CA ILE A 51 -9.04 -14.73 15.96
C ILE A 51 -7.67 -14.11 15.77
N GLN A 52 -7.02 -13.64 16.85
CA GLN A 52 -5.64 -13.16 16.80
C GLN A 52 -4.72 -14.37 16.54
N PRO A 53 -4.23 -14.57 15.32
CA PRO A 53 -3.40 -15.72 15.01
C PRO A 53 -1.96 -15.39 15.43
N LYS A 54 -1.25 -16.38 15.98
CA LYS A 54 0.17 -16.18 16.31
C LYS A 54 0.97 -16.23 15.02
N ILE A 55 1.48 -15.07 14.60
CA ILE A 55 2.34 -14.98 13.41
C ILE A 55 3.69 -15.60 13.74
N ILE A 56 4.16 -16.47 12.86
CA ILE A 56 5.46 -17.14 12.93
C ILE A 56 6.46 -16.46 11.97
N HIS A 57 5.97 -16.04 10.81
CA HIS A 57 6.79 -15.41 9.79
C HIS A 57 5.98 -14.44 8.94
N LEU A 58 6.57 -13.29 8.61
CA LEU A 58 5.96 -12.28 7.76
C LEU A 58 7.02 -11.68 6.82
N GLU A 59 6.80 -11.83 5.53
CA GLU A 59 7.59 -11.20 4.48
C GLU A 59 6.66 -10.31 3.65
N GLY A 60 7.08 -9.09 3.37
CA GLY A 60 6.34 -8.24 2.45
C GLY A 60 7.18 -7.22 1.72
N ILE A 61 6.51 -6.53 0.81
CA ILE A 61 7.11 -5.54 -0.07
C ILE A 61 6.45 -4.21 0.28
N VAL A 62 7.28 -3.21 0.59
CA VAL A 62 6.78 -1.91 1.05
C VAL A 62 6.77 -0.91 -0.09
N LEU A 63 5.66 -0.19 -0.20
CA LEU A 63 5.49 0.89 -1.14
C LEU A 63 5.71 2.24 -0.47
N LYS A 64 6.76 2.92 -0.91
CA LYS A 64 6.98 4.33 -0.59
C LYS A 64 6.13 5.18 -1.55
N ARG A 65 4.99 5.69 -1.07
CA ARG A 65 4.06 6.52 -1.85
C ARG A 65 4.61 7.90 -2.23
N SER A 66 5.65 8.40 -1.55
CA SER A 66 6.08 9.80 -1.64
C SER A 66 7.59 9.97 -1.86
N LEU A 67 7.95 11.01 -2.61
CA LEU A 67 9.32 11.56 -2.67
C LEU A 67 9.73 12.15 -1.30
N MET A 68 8.77 12.65 -0.52
CA MET A 68 8.93 13.07 0.86
C MET A 68 8.50 11.93 1.81
N ASN A 69 9.46 11.12 2.24
CA ASN A 69 9.27 10.17 3.32
C ASN A 69 9.13 10.94 4.65
N TYR A 70 7.90 11.31 5.04
CA TYR A 70 7.68 11.79 6.40
C TYR A 70 7.97 10.65 7.37
N LYS A 71 8.76 10.94 8.41
CA LYS A 71 9.37 9.96 9.32
C LYS A 71 8.36 9.02 10.03
N ASN A 72 7.07 9.37 10.01
CA ASN A 72 5.99 8.68 10.73
C ASN A 72 4.76 8.34 9.88
N THR A 73 4.78 8.55 8.56
CA THR A 73 3.65 8.14 7.72
C THR A 73 3.63 6.63 7.53
N PRO A 74 2.48 5.96 7.79
CA PRO A 74 2.36 4.54 7.50
C PRO A 74 2.55 4.28 6.01
N GLN A 75 3.35 3.26 5.67
CA GLN A 75 3.59 2.86 4.29
C GLN A 75 2.70 1.68 3.92
N ASP A 76 2.25 1.62 2.66
CA ASP A 76 1.51 0.45 2.21
C ASP A 76 2.44 -0.75 2.11
N MET A 77 1.95 -1.91 2.50
CA MET A 77 2.69 -3.15 2.41
C MET A 77 1.88 -4.22 1.69
N PHE A 78 2.52 -4.86 0.72
CA PHE A 78 2.09 -6.12 0.15
C PHE A 78 2.64 -7.27 0.97
N ILE A 79 1.80 -8.21 1.37
CA ILE A 79 2.26 -9.40 2.09
C ILE A 79 2.63 -10.45 1.05
N ARG A 80 3.92 -10.73 0.94
CA ARG A 80 4.45 -11.74 0.01
C ARG A 80 4.32 -13.14 0.60
N LYS A 81 4.61 -13.28 1.88
CA LYS A 81 4.51 -14.55 2.60
C LYS A 81 4.11 -14.29 4.05
N ILE A 82 3.18 -15.09 4.56
CA ILE A 82 2.74 -15.05 5.95
C ILE A 82 2.56 -16.47 6.46
N GLN A 83 3.11 -16.76 7.63
CA GLN A 83 2.95 -18.03 8.33
C GLN A 83 2.36 -17.76 9.70
N PHE A 84 1.32 -18.51 10.07
CA PHE A 84 0.66 -18.35 11.34
C PHE A 84 0.11 -19.68 11.87
N THR A 85 -0.07 -19.77 13.18
CA THR A 85 -0.77 -20.89 13.82
C THR A 85 -2.21 -20.49 14.16
N LYS A 86 -3.13 -21.46 14.05
CA LYS A 86 -4.43 -21.35 14.74
C LYS A 86 -4.20 -21.40 16.25
N HIS A 87 -5.09 -20.77 17.01
CA HIS A 87 -4.99 -20.56 18.47
C HIS A 87 -5.09 -21.86 19.31
N LEU A 88 -5.19 -23.03 18.69
CA LEU A 88 -5.46 -24.32 19.33
C LEU A 88 -4.18 -25.19 19.39
N PRO A 89 -4.09 -26.11 20.39
CA PRO A 89 -2.85 -26.80 20.77
C PRO A 89 -2.27 -27.76 19.72
N GLU A 90 -3.04 -28.17 18.72
CA GLU A 90 -2.54 -28.93 17.56
C GLU A 90 -2.24 -27.94 16.41
N GLN A 91 -1.02 -27.39 16.43
CA GLN A 91 -0.63 -26.24 15.59
C GLN A 91 -0.37 -26.63 14.13
N GLU A 92 -1.44 -26.68 13.33
CA GLU A 92 -1.31 -26.63 11.87
C GLU A 92 -0.73 -25.26 11.47
N ILE A 93 0.49 -25.25 10.92
CA ILE A 93 1.12 -24.04 10.38
C ILE A 93 0.50 -23.73 9.03
N ILE A 94 -0.29 -22.66 8.98
CA ILE A 94 -0.87 -22.19 7.73
C ILE A 94 0.12 -21.21 7.09
N THR A 95 0.53 -21.53 5.86
CA THR A 95 1.38 -20.66 5.06
C THR A 95 0.57 -20.11 3.89
N TYR A 96 0.53 -18.79 3.77
CA TYR A 96 0.10 -18.13 2.55
C TYR A 96 1.29 -17.48 1.88
N ALA A 97 1.42 -17.70 0.58
CA ALA A 97 2.39 -17.06 -0.28
C ALA A 97 1.65 -16.46 -1.48
N ALA A 98 2.07 -15.27 -1.88
CA ALA A 98 1.57 -14.59 -3.06
C ALA A 98 2.58 -14.73 -4.21
N ASP A 99 2.07 -14.82 -5.43
CA ASP A 99 2.91 -14.92 -6.62
C ASP A 99 3.21 -13.53 -7.24
N ALA A 100 3.95 -13.52 -8.34
CA ALA A 100 4.27 -12.30 -9.07
C ALA A 100 3.03 -11.62 -9.68
N LYS A 101 1.99 -12.40 -10.03
CA LYS A 101 0.75 -11.88 -10.62
C LYS A 101 -0.10 -11.16 -9.58
N ASP A 102 -0.18 -11.70 -8.36
CA ASP A 102 -0.80 -11.08 -7.21
C ASP A 102 -0.13 -9.75 -6.88
N PHE A 103 1.22 -9.72 -6.89
CA PHE A 103 1.96 -8.49 -6.66
C PHE A 103 1.67 -7.43 -7.74
N ALA A 104 1.66 -7.81 -9.02
CA ALA A 104 1.36 -6.89 -10.11
C ALA A 104 -0.08 -6.34 -10.03
N ALA A 105 -1.05 -7.19 -9.66
CA ALA A 105 -2.43 -6.78 -9.46
C ALA A 105 -2.60 -5.82 -8.28
N TRP A 106 -1.96 -6.12 -7.14
CA TRP A 106 -1.92 -5.22 -5.98
C TRP A 106 -1.27 -3.88 -6.35
N GLN A 107 -0.12 -3.94 -7.03
CA GLN A 107 0.63 -2.75 -7.44
C GLN A 107 -0.25 -1.84 -8.31
N LYS A 108 -0.92 -2.40 -9.32
CA LYS A 108 -1.86 -1.65 -10.17
C LYS A 108 -2.96 -0.99 -9.33
N THR A 109 -3.54 -1.73 -8.40
CA THR A 109 -4.63 -1.23 -7.52
C THR A 109 -4.16 -0.05 -6.66
N VAL A 110 -2.98 -0.15 -6.06
CA VAL A 110 -2.45 0.89 -5.17
C VAL A 110 -1.96 2.12 -5.94
N TYR A 111 -1.39 1.96 -7.14
CA TYR A 111 -0.90 3.07 -7.95
C TYR A 111 -1.96 3.74 -8.84
N MET A 112 -3.08 3.07 -9.13
CA MET A 112 -4.11 3.59 -10.03
C MET A 112 -4.60 5.01 -9.66
N PRO A 113 -4.89 5.33 -8.38
CA PRO A 113 -5.28 6.69 -8.00
C PRO A 113 -4.21 7.74 -8.30
N LEU A 114 -2.92 7.40 -8.13
CA LEU A 114 -1.81 8.30 -8.40
C LEU A 114 -1.66 8.58 -9.90
N TYR A 115 -1.82 7.54 -10.73
CA TYR A 115 -1.79 7.70 -12.19
C TYR A 115 -2.95 8.56 -12.67
N LEU A 116 -4.17 8.35 -12.15
CA LEU A 116 -5.33 9.18 -12.47
C LEU A 116 -5.10 10.65 -12.10
N LEU A 117 -4.58 10.92 -10.90
CA LEU A 117 -4.26 12.28 -10.46
C LEU A 117 -3.23 12.95 -11.38
N ARG A 118 -2.16 12.23 -11.76
CA ARG A 118 -1.14 12.74 -12.69
C ARG A 118 -1.75 13.07 -14.05
N MET A 119 -2.61 12.22 -14.59
CA MET A 119 -3.28 12.47 -15.87
C MET A 119 -4.17 13.71 -15.79
N LEU A 120 -4.94 13.87 -14.71
CA LEU A 120 -5.77 15.05 -14.48
C LEU A 120 -4.93 16.34 -14.41
N CYS A 121 -3.78 16.31 -13.71
CA CYS A 121 -2.86 17.43 -13.67
C CYS A 121 -2.31 17.78 -15.07
N LEU A 122 -1.91 16.77 -15.86
CA LEU A 122 -1.40 16.99 -17.22
C LEU A 122 -2.48 17.59 -18.13
N ILE A 123 -3.70 17.08 -18.07
CA ILE A 123 -4.84 17.62 -18.83
C ILE A 123 -5.07 19.09 -18.46
N ASN A 124 -5.03 19.41 -17.16
CA ASN A 124 -5.23 20.77 -16.68
C ASN A 124 -4.10 21.71 -17.15
N LEU A 125 -2.85 21.26 -17.13
CA LEU A 125 -1.71 22.02 -17.65
C LEU A 125 -1.80 22.28 -19.15
N ILE A 126 -2.24 21.28 -19.94
CA ILE A 126 -2.47 21.45 -21.38
C ILE A 126 -3.57 22.49 -21.61
N TRP A 127 -4.66 22.42 -20.84
CA TRP A 127 -5.74 23.40 -20.90
C TRP A 127 -5.24 24.82 -20.60
N LEU A 128 -4.49 24.99 -19.51
CA LEU A 128 -3.90 26.28 -19.12
C LEU A 128 -2.92 26.82 -20.18
N GLY A 129 -2.14 25.96 -20.83
CA GLY A 129 -1.23 26.35 -21.92
C GLY A 129 -1.93 26.67 -23.24
N SER A 130 -3.12 26.13 -23.46
CA SER A 130 -3.93 26.37 -24.66
C SER A 130 -4.81 27.63 -24.57
N LEU A 131 -4.94 28.22 -23.38
CA LEU A 131 -5.60 29.52 -23.21
C LEU A 131 -4.76 30.60 -23.90
N PRO A 132 -5.30 31.30 -24.92
CA PRO A 132 -4.58 32.41 -25.51
C PRO A 132 -4.38 33.45 -24.42
N LEU A 133 -3.12 33.83 -24.17
CA LEU A 133 -2.77 35.06 -23.47
C LEU A 133 -3.49 36.18 -24.24
N ARG A 134 -4.65 36.62 -23.74
CA ARG A 134 -5.32 37.81 -24.24
C ARG A 134 -4.29 38.93 -24.15
N LYS A 135 -3.71 39.31 -25.29
CA LYS A 135 -2.95 40.56 -25.40
C LYS A 135 -3.85 41.65 -24.83
N PRO A 136 -3.36 42.50 -23.91
CA PRO A 136 -4.12 43.68 -23.53
C PRO A 136 -4.44 44.44 -24.82
N PRO A 137 -5.69 44.91 -25.00
CA PRO A 137 -6.03 45.69 -26.17
C PRO A 137 -5.08 46.90 -26.18
N ASN A 138 -4.26 47.00 -27.23
CA ASN A 138 -3.55 48.24 -27.52
C ASN A 138 -4.65 49.28 -27.76
N SER A 139 -4.93 50.10 -26.75
CA SER A 139 -5.58 51.39 -26.94
C SER A 139 -4.58 52.28 -27.67
N SER A 140 -4.52 52.12 -29.00
CA SER A 140 -3.98 53.18 -29.85
C SER A 140 -5.02 54.29 -29.85
N SER A 141 -4.87 55.18 -28.88
CA SER A 141 -5.37 56.54 -28.95
C SER A 141 -4.46 57.36 -29.85
N ALA A 142 -5.05 58.30 -30.58
CA ALA A 142 -4.49 59.26 -31.54
C ALA A 142 -4.47 58.80 -33.00
#